data_AF-D6Y1U2-F1
#
_entry.id   AF-D6Y1U2-F1
#
_cell.length_a   1.000
_cell.length_b   1.000
_cell.length_c   1.000
_cell.angle_alpha   90.00
_cell.angle_beta   90.00
_cell.angle_gamma   90.00
#
_symmetry.space_group_name_H-M   'P 1'
#
loop_
_entity.id
_entity.type
_entity.pdbx_description
1 polymer ?
#
loop_
_entity_poly.entity_id
_entity_poly.type
_entity_poly.pdbx_seq_one_letter_code
_entity_poly.pdbx_strand_id
1 'polypeptide(L)'
;MGFYRIRTTVDERPGRLASIAAALAEKGGNILGLSVQSDADGTVDEFLADVPASPEAIRAALEAAGGRGVRIVPATARELTDEPTRALLLAARLTAAPWRLPEVLAELLRADDARWVYGSSAGDLAGELPDPTLLVVPVAPRRAVRIRRTRLPFTLAEAARAAALARLVQPPREPATVGEPVRLADGAEVVVRPLTEHYRESLRDLHERCSPETRRLRYFTSLPQLPPDMFDRLCDRDRGRSFVAGRDGQVVALASLMFTPAPGIAEMSLLVEDRWQGKGLGGILARILLRQAGDLGLAEVRVTLLAENVRMRRLLGSLGATPMPTEDPRMLEARIPVGVMAMAS
;
A
#
# COMPACT_ATOMS: atom_id res chain seq x y z
N MET A 1 31.50 8.46 27.36
CA MET A 1 30.08 8.10 27.23
C MET A 1 29.73 8.28 25.76
N GLY A 2 29.45 7.18 25.06
CA GLY A 2 29.26 7.19 23.61
C GLY A 2 27.80 6.91 23.28
N PHE A 3 27.15 7.84 22.58
CA PHE A 3 25.80 7.62 22.08
C PHE A 3 25.86 6.98 20.70
N TYR A 4 25.29 5.78 20.57
CA TYR A 4 25.44 4.92 19.40
C TYR A 4 24.10 4.47 18.84
N ARG A 5 24.10 4.33 17.51
CA ARG A 5 23.14 3.50 16.78
C ARG A 5 23.80 2.18 16.48
N ILE A 6 23.16 1.12 16.95
CA ILE A 6 23.67 -0.24 16.88
C ILE A 6 22.66 -1.04 16.06
N ARG A 7 23.12 -1.65 14.97
CA ARG A 7 22.32 -2.54 14.14
C ARG A 7 22.90 -3.94 14.19
N THR A 8 22.06 -4.92 14.45
CA THR A 8 22.44 -6.33 14.48
C THR A 8 21.31 -7.18 13.92
N THR A 9 21.66 -8.24 13.19
CA THR A 9 20.69 -9.26 12.78
C THR A 9 20.65 -10.34 13.84
N VAL A 10 19.46 -10.78 14.22
CA VAL A 10 19.24 -11.84 15.19
C VAL A 10 18.24 -12.85 14.62
N ASP A 11 18.43 -14.11 14.97
CA ASP A 11 17.49 -15.15 14.54
C ASP A 11 16.13 -14.94 15.21
N GLU A 12 15.03 -15.18 14.48
CA GLU A 12 13.66 -15.10 15.00
C GLU A 12 13.37 -16.26 15.96
N ARG A 13 13.88 -16.16 17.19
CA ARG A 13 13.61 -17.09 18.29
C ARG A 13 13.29 -16.33 19.57
N PRO A 14 12.33 -16.82 20.38
CA PRO A 14 12.03 -16.22 21.69
C PRO A 14 13.30 -16.05 22.53
N GLY A 15 13.44 -14.89 23.19
CA GLY A 15 14.57 -14.58 24.09
C GLY A 15 15.84 -14.04 23.44
N ARG A 16 15.95 -14.00 22.10
CA ARG A 16 17.12 -13.45 21.41
C ARG A 16 17.31 -11.95 21.63
N LEU A 17 16.26 -11.17 21.44
CA LEU A 17 16.25 -9.74 21.75
C LEU A 17 16.63 -9.47 23.21
N ALA A 18 16.14 -10.29 24.15
CA ALA A 18 16.48 -10.18 25.57
C ALA A 18 17.97 -10.44 25.82
N SER A 19 18.57 -11.40 25.12
CA SER A 19 20.00 -11.70 25.22
C SER A 19 20.86 -10.53 24.71
N ILE A 20 20.45 -9.93 23.59
CA ILE A 20 21.09 -8.73 23.02
C ILE A 20 20.99 -7.53 23.98
N ALA A 21 19.80 -7.28 24.53
CA ALA A 21 19.58 -6.19 25.49
C ALA A 21 20.39 -6.40 26.78
N ALA A 22 20.49 -7.63 27.28
CA ALA A 22 21.31 -7.98 28.44
C ALA A 22 22.80 -7.72 28.18
N ALA A 23 23.31 -8.11 27.01
CA ALA A 23 24.71 -7.86 26.64
C ALA A 23 25.05 -6.37 26.56
N LEU A 24 24.12 -5.53 26.11
CA LEU A 24 24.28 -4.06 26.17
C LEU A 24 24.27 -3.56 27.62
N ALA A 25 23.37 -4.07 28.45
CA ALA A 25 23.26 -3.68 29.86
C ALA A 25 24.53 -4.03 30.65
N GLU A 26 25.14 -5.19 30.41
CA GLU A 26 26.41 -5.61 31.01
C GLU A 26 27.59 -4.68 30.64
N LYS A 27 27.50 -3.98 29.51
CA LYS A 27 28.45 -2.94 29.11
C LYS A 27 28.09 -1.55 29.65
N GLY A 28 27.15 -1.48 30.58
CA GLY A 28 26.64 -0.23 31.16
C GLY A 28 25.77 0.56 30.20
N GLY A 29 25.19 -0.09 29.19
CA GLY A 29 24.38 0.53 28.16
C GLY A 29 22.97 0.90 28.64
N ASN A 30 22.52 2.10 28.30
CA ASN A 30 21.14 2.55 28.46
C ASN A 30 20.47 2.63 27.09
N ILE A 31 19.48 1.76 26.84
CA ILE A 31 18.74 1.72 25.56
C ILE A 31 17.64 2.78 25.60
N LEU A 32 17.74 3.77 24.72
CA LEU A 32 16.81 4.89 24.60
C LEU A 32 15.79 4.69 23.47
N GLY A 33 16.05 3.75 22.56
CA GLY A 33 15.12 3.41 21.48
C GLY A 33 15.42 2.03 20.89
N LEU A 34 14.38 1.36 20.42
CA LEU A 34 14.45 0.06 19.76
C LEU A 34 13.50 0.04 18.56
N SER A 35 14.01 -0.39 17.41
CA SER A 35 13.21 -0.73 16.24
C SER A 35 13.56 -2.16 15.82
N VAL A 36 12.52 -2.97 15.64
CA VAL A 36 12.60 -4.38 15.25
C VAL A 36 12.03 -4.48 13.84
N GLN A 37 12.80 -5.02 12.90
CA GLN A 37 12.40 -5.12 11.48
C GLN A 37 12.61 -6.56 11.01
N SER A 38 11.54 -7.25 10.67
CA SER A 38 11.65 -8.59 10.05
C SER A 38 12.18 -8.47 8.62
N ASP A 39 13.17 -9.29 8.30
CA ASP A 39 13.77 -9.44 6.96
C ASP A 39 13.82 -10.93 6.59
N ALA A 40 14.08 -11.26 5.32
CA ALA A 40 14.08 -12.65 4.83
C ALA A 40 15.14 -13.55 5.51
N ASP A 41 16.24 -12.96 6.00
CA ASP A 41 17.38 -13.66 6.62
C ASP A 41 17.38 -13.61 8.18
N GLY A 42 16.31 -13.07 8.80
CA GLY A 42 16.14 -12.89 10.24
C GLY A 42 15.62 -11.51 10.61
N THR A 43 15.62 -11.17 11.89
CA THR A 43 15.20 -9.85 12.37
C THR A 43 16.39 -8.90 12.46
N VAL A 44 16.27 -7.72 11.87
CA VAL A 44 17.20 -6.62 12.06
C VAL A 44 16.72 -5.77 13.23
N ASP A 45 17.47 -5.83 14.32
CA ASP A 45 17.27 -4.98 15.49
C ASP A 45 18.16 -3.74 15.40
N GLU A 46 17.55 -2.57 15.57
CA GLU A 46 18.24 -1.29 15.68
C GLU A 46 18.02 -0.69 17.08
N PHE A 47 19.12 -0.50 17.80
CA PHE A 47 19.14 0.12 19.12
C PHE A 47 19.74 1.52 19.01
N LEU A 48 19.12 2.48 19.69
CA LEU A 48 19.73 3.74 20.07
C LEU A 48 20.09 3.64 21.54
N ALA A 49 21.38 3.63 21.85
CA ALA A 49 21.84 3.40 23.22
C ALA A 49 23.01 4.32 23.57
N ASP A 50 23.00 4.80 24.80
CA ASP A 50 24.17 5.40 25.43
C ASP A 50 24.97 4.30 26.10
N VAL A 51 26.20 4.06 25.65
CA VAL A 51 27.04 2.98 26.16
C VAL A 51 28.42 3.55 26.48
N PRO A 52 28.94 3.38 27.71
CA PRO A 52 30.25 3.88 28.09
C PRO A 52 31.41 3.07 27.49
N ALA A 53 31.16 1.81 27.11
CA ALA A 53 32.14 0.93 26.49
C ALA A 53 32.55 1.37 25.06
N SER A 54 33.72 0.90 24.60
CA SER A 54 34.16 1.16 23.23
C SER A 54 33.33 0.37 22.20
N PRO A 55 33.23 0.84 20.94
CA PRO A 55 32.51 0.11 19.88
C PRO A 55 32.98 -1.33 19.69
N GLU A 56 34.27 -1.60 19.87
CA GLU A 56 34.85 -2.95 19.75
C GLU A 56 34.34 -3.86 20.86
N ALA A 57 34.30 -3.36 22.10
CA ALA A 57 33.79 -4.11 23.25
C ALA A 57 32.28 -4.37 23.15
N ILE A 58 31.52 -3.40 22.64
CA ILE A 58 30.08 -3.55 22.36
C ILE A 58 29.87 -4.61 21.28
N ARG A 59 30.62 -4.54 20.17
CA ARG A 59 30.52 -5.50 19.07
C ARG A 59 30.78 -6.92 19.54
N ALA A 60 31.87 -7.15 20.27
CA ALA A 60 32.23 -8.47 20.77
C ALA A 60 31.14 -9.04 21.71
N ALA A 61 30.53 -8.20 22.56
CA ALA A 61 29.46 -8.62 23.46
C ALA A 61 28.18 -9.02 22.69
N LEU A 62 27.81 -8.22 21.68
CA LEU A 62 26.63 -8.49 20.85
C LEU A 62 26.81 -9.76 19.99
N GLU A 63 27.99 -9.96 19.43
CA GLU A 63 28.31 -11.17 18.66
C GLU A 63 28.27 -12.42 19.55
N ALA A 64 28.81 -12.33 20.78
CA ALA A 64 28.73 -13.41 21.76
C ALA A 64 27.28 -13.74 22.20
N ALA A 65 26.41 -12.73 22.23
CA ALA A 65 24.98 -12.89 22.50
C ALA A 65 24.17 -13.43 21.30
N GLY A 66 24.82 -13.68 20.16
CA GLY A 66 24.21 -14.24 18.95
C GLY A 66 23.82 -13.20 17.90
N GLY A 67 24.26 -11.95 18.04
CA GLY A 67 24.11 -10.92 17.02
C GLY A 67 25.03 -11.17 15.83
N ARG A 68 24.48 -11.10 14.62
CA ARG A 68 25.24 -11.23 13.36
C ARG A 68 25.30 -9.88 12.66
N GLY A 69 26.40 -9.63 11.94
CA GLY A 69 26.54 -8.43 11.12
C GLY A 69 26.51 -7.13 11.92
N VAL A 70 26.98 -7.14 13.17
CA VAL A 70 26.92 -5.98 14.06
C VAL A 70 27.59 -4.75 13.42
N ARG A 71 26.87 -3.65 13.38
CA ARG A 71 27.33 -2.34 12.92
C ARG A 71 27.01 -1.31 13.99
N ILE A 72 28.01 -0.52 14.34
CA ILE A 72 27.91 0.50 15.38
C ILE A 72 28.37 1.80 14.77
N VAL A 73 27.51 2.81 14.81
CA VAL A 73 27.81 4.16 14.31
C VAL A 73 27.45 5.18 15.39
N PRO A 74 28.16 6.32 15.49
CA PRO A 74 27.76 7.39 16.39
C PRO A 74 26.34 7.88 16.08
N ALA A 75 25.57 8.15 17.12
CA ALA A 75 24.22 8.71 17.04
C ALA A 75 24.16 10.14 17.58
N THR A 76 23.09 10.87 17.28
CA THR A 76 22.85 12.25 17.75
C THR A 76 21.51 12.39 18.49
N ALA A 77 21.33 13.39 19.35
CA ALA A 77 20.07 13.55 20.11
C ALA A 77 18.81 13.67 19.20
N ARG A 78 18.96 14.16 17.96
CA ARG A 78 17.88 14.21 16.95
C ARG A 78 17.34 12.83 16.58
N GLU A 79 18.10 11.78 16.87
CA GLU A 79 17.73 10.41 16.58
C GLU A 79 16.68 9.84 17.54
N LEU A 80 16.51 10.48 18.71
CA LEU A 80 15.52 10.10 19.72
C LEU A 80 14.11 10.58 19.40
N THR A 81 13.93 11.37 18.34
CA THR A 81 12.60 11.75 17.87
C THR A 81 11.85 10.51 17.38
N ASP A 82 10.63 10.35 17.87
CA ASP A 82 9.69 9.32 17.43
C ASP A 82 9.59 9.27 15.90
N GLU A 83 9.85 8.09 15.33
CA GLU A 83 9.93 7.89 13.88
C GLU A 83 8.60 8.19 13.16
N PRO A 84 7.42 7.74 13.66
CA PRO A 84 6.12 8.19 13.14
C PRO A 84 5.97 9.71 13.10
N THR A 85 6.28 10.42 14.20
CA THR A 85 6.18 11.87 14.27
C THR A 85 7.09 12.54 13.23
N ARG A 86 8.33 12.06 13.11
CA ARG A 86 9.29 12.55 12.12
C ARG A 86 8.80 12.33 10.69
N ALA A 87 8.27 11.14 10.39
CA ALA A 87 7.74 10.81 9.08
C ALA A 87 6.54 11.70 8.71
N LEU A 88 5.63 11.98 9.64
CA LEU A 88 4.49 12.88 9.42
C LEU A 88 4.92 14.33 9.15
N LEU A 89 5.92 14.84 9.88
CA LEU A 89 6.48 16.18 9.63
C LEU A 89 7.17 16.28 8.27
N LEU A 90 7.88 15.22 7.87
CA LEU A 90 8.50 15.11 6.54
C LEU A 90 7.45 15.05 5.44
N ALA A 91 6.37 14.28 5.64
CA ALA A 91 5.24 14.22 4.73
C ALA A 91 4.59 15.60 4.53
N ALA A 92 4.34 16.33 5.61
CA ALA A 92 3.77 17.69 5.54
C ALA A 92 4.70 18.69 4.82
N ARG A 93 6.02 18.59 5.03
CA ARG A 93 6.99 19.41 4.28
C ARG A 93 7.04 19.05 2.80
N LEU A 94 6.94 17.76 2.50
CA LEU A 94 7.02 17.25 1.15
C LEU A 94 5.79 17.64 0.32
N THR A 95 4.59 17.61 0.90
CA THR A 95 3.37 18.07 0.22
C THR A 95 3.42 19.56 -0.11
N ALA A 96 4.05 20.39 0.73
CA ALA A 96 4.26 21.80 0.45
C ALA A 96 5.35 22.08 -0.62
N ALA A 97 6.34 21.19 -0.75
CA ALA A 97 7.45 21.34 -1.69
C ALA A 97 7.85 20.01 -2.38
N PRO A 98 7.03 19.50 -3.33
CA PRO A 98 7.22 18.18 -3.94
C PRO A 98 8.57 17.96 -4.64
N TRP A 99 9.18 19.03 -5.16
CA TRP A 99 10.49 18.98 -5.82
C TRP A 99 11.64 18.62 -4.86
N ARG A 100 11.43 18.79 -3.54
CA ARG A 100 12.41 18.46 -2.49
C ARG A 100 12.40 16.99 -2.06
N LEU A 101 11.78 16.11 -2.85
CA LEU A 101 11.69 14.69 -2.54
C LEU A 101 13.05 14.07 -2.22
N PRO A 102 14.15 14.31 -2.97
CA PRO A 102 15.45 13.74 -2.62
C PRO A 102 15.93 14.18 -1.23
N GLU A 103 15.83 15.46 -0.89
CA GLU A 103 16.26 15.97 0.42
C GLU A 103 15.42 15.39 1.55
N VAL A 104 14.10 15.29 1.35
CA VAL A 104 13.19 14.69 2.33
C VAL A 104 13.48 13.20 2.51
N LEU A 105 13.77 12.46 1.43
CA LEU A 105 14.14 11.05 1.51
C LEU A 105 15.53 10.84 2.15
N ALA A 106 16.50 11.73 1.88
CA ALA A 106 17.78 11.73 2.57
C ALA A 106 17.59 11.96 4.08
N GLU A 107 16.73 12.89 4.46
CA GLU A 107 16.41 13.16 5.86
C GLU A 107 15.69 11.98 6.51
N LEU A 108 14.66 11.42 5.85
CA LEU A 108 13.92 10.24 6.30
C LEU A 108 14.88 9.07 6.56
N LEU A 109 15.74 8.74 5.60
CA LEU A 109 16.60 7.55 5.68
C LEU A 109 17.97 7.81 6.30
N ARG A 110 18.26 9.07 6.67
CA ARG A 110 19.55 9.53 7.20
C ARG A 110 20.69 9.13 6.25
N ALA A 111 20.48 9.42 4.97
CA ALA A 111 21.40 9.10 3.89
C ALA A 111 22.43 10.22 3.74
N ASP A 112 23.60 9.88 3.17
CA ASP A 112 24.66 10.85 2.90
C ASP A 112 24.36 11.66 1.63
N ASP A 113 23.69 11.05 0.66
CA ASP A 113 23.32 11.65 -0.63
C ASP A 113 21.95 11.15 -1.09
N ALA A 114 21.17 12.03 -1.70
CA ALA A 114 19.98 11.67 -2.45
C ALA A 114 19.79 12.63 -3.61
N ARG A 115 19.60 12.08 -4.81
CA ARG A 115 19.49 12.88 -6.02
C ARG A 115 18.53 12.28 -7.02
N TRP A 116 17.95 13.16 -7.85
CA TRP A 116 17.17 12.72 -9.00
C TRP A 116 18.06 11.98 -10.01
N VAL A 117 17.52 10.91 -10.58
CA VAL A 117 18.08 10.21 -11.73
C VAL A 117 17.01 10.07 -12.80
N TYR A 118 17.44 10.22 -14.06
CA TYR A 118 16.58 10.27 -15.24
C TYR A 118 17.07 9.28 -16.30
N GLY A 119 16.17 8.77 -17.14
CA GLY A 119 16.52 8.09 -18.39
C GLY A 119 16.48 6.55 -18.35
N SER A 120 16.82 5.93 -17.23
CA SER A 120 16.75 4.47 -17.04
C SER A 120 15.34 4.04 -16.60
N SER A 121 14.79 2.96 -17.17
CA SER A 121 13.55 2.40 -16.61
C SER A 121 13.82 1.93 -15.18
N ALA A 122 12.80 1.90 -14.32
CA ALA A 122 12.96 1.39 -12.95
C ALA A 122 13.50 -0.06 -12.95
N GLY A 123 13.23 -0.83 -14.01
CA GLY A 123 13.77 -2.17 -14.23
C GLY A 123 15.28 -2.20 -14.53
N ASP A 124 15.80 -1.22 -15.27
CA ASP A 124 17.24 -1.14 -15.61
C ASP A 124 18.12 -0.76 -14.40
N LEU A 125 17.53 -0.12 -13.38
CA LEU A 125 18.18 0.24 -12.12
C LEU A 125 17.92 -0.79 -11.00
N ALA A 126 16.99 -1.72 -11.20
CA ALA A 126 16.63 -2.78 -10.27
C ALA A 126 17.24 -4.15 -10.62
N GLY A 127 17.98 -4.24 -11.73
CA GLY A 127 18.74 -5.44 -12.08
C GLY A 127 19.86 -5.71 -11.06
N GLU A 128 19.75 -6.85 -10.38
CA GLU A 128 20.70 -7.47 -9.43
C GLU A 128 21.34 -6.51 -8.41
N LEU A 129 20.78 -6.43 -7.19
CA LEU A 129 21.27 -5.63 -6.04
C LEU A 129 22.82 -5.60 -5.91
N PRO A 130 23.55 -4.57 -6.40
CA PRO A 130 25.01 -4.62 -6.38
C PRO A 130 25.65 -3.73 -5.30
N ASP A 131 24.87 -3.06 -4.46
CA ASP A 131 25.37 -2.32 -3.29
C ASP A 131 24.23 -2.12 -2.27
N PRO A 132 24.26 -2.76 -1.09
CA PRO A 132 23.20 -2.61 -0.09
C PRO A 132 23.21 -1.21 0.55
N THR A 133 24.22 -0.38 0.27
CA THR A 133 24.28 1.04 0.65
C THR A 133 23.65 1.99 -0.36
N LEU A 134 23.03 1.46 -1.42
CA LEU A 134 22.35 2.21 -2.46
C LEU A 134 20.86 1.80 -2.54
N LEU A 135 19.97 2.80 -2.55
CA LEU A 135 18.53 2.60 -2.73
C LEU A 135 18.04 3.45 -3.90
N VAL A 136 17.25 2.85 -4.78
CA VAL A 136 16.57 3.55 -5.89
C VAL A 136 15.07 3.53 -5.64
N VAL A 137 14.47 4.70 -5.49
CA VAL A 137 13.04 4.88 -5.27
C VAL A 137 12.39 5.38 -6.57
N PRO A 138 11.64 4.54 -7.30
CA PRO A 138 10.98 4.96 -8.53
C PRO A 138 9.86 5.97 -8.24
N VAL A 139 9.77 7.01 -9.08
CA VAL A 139 8.78 8.10 -8.93
C VAL A 139 7.87 8.22 -10.15
N ALA A 140 8.41 8.05 -11.36
CA ALA A 140 7.65 8.06 -12.60
C ALA A 140 8.37 7.21 -13.66
N PRO A 141 7.76 6.93 -14.84
CA PRO A 141 8.49 6.33 -15.95
C PRO A 141 9.78 7.13 -16.23
N ARG A 142 10.93 6.45 -16.14
CA ARG A 142 12.28 7.02 -16.34
C ARG A 142 12.71 8.09 -15.32
N ARG A 143 12.05 8.18 -14.16
CA ARG A 143 12.42 9.10 -13.07
C ARG A 143 12.43 8.37 -11.73
N ALA A 144 13.55 8.44 -11.04
CA ALA A 144 13.72 7.88 -9.71
C ALA A 144 14.56 8.80 -8.82
N VAL A 145 14.55 8.54 -7.52
CA VAL A 145 15.50 9.11 -6.57
C VAL A 145 16.52 8.05 -6.22
N ARG A 146 17.80 8.34 -6.43
CA ARG A 146 18.91 7.49 -6.02
C ARG A 146 19.46 8.01 -4.70
N ILE A 147 19.52 7.13 -3.70
CA ILE A 147 19.89 7.44 -2.32
C ILE A 147 21.10 6.58 -1.94
N ARG A 148 22.10 7.17 -1.28
CA ARG A 148 23.32 6.46 -0.86
C ARG A 148 23.62 6.70 0.61
N ARG A 149 24.04 5.64 1.33
CA ARG A 149 24.42 5.70 2.75
C ARG A 149 25.64 4.82 3.06
N THR A 150 26.79 5.45 3.23
CA THR A 150 28.12 4.84 3.41
C THR A 150 28.27 3.91 4.62
N ARG A 151 27.56 4.17 5.72
CA ARG A 151 27.86 3.50 7.01
C ARG A 151 26.95 2.30 7.32
N LEU A 152 25.76 2.25 6.73
CA LEU A 152 24.76 1.23 7.03
C LEU A 152 23.98 0.84 5.77
N PRO A 153 23.79 -0.47 5.51
CA PRO A 153 22.96 -0.93 4.40
C PRO A 153 21.49 -0.54 4.60
N PHE A 154 20.73 -0.32 3.53
CA PHE A 154 19.29 -0.08 3.63
C PHE A 154 18.54 -1.36 3.96
N THR A 155 17.51 -1.26 4.79
CA THR A 155 16.58 -2.38 5.08
C THR A 155 15.37 -2.34 4.16
N LEU A 156 14.64 -3.46 4.04
CA LEU A 156 13.36 -3.51 3.31
C LEU A 156 12.33 -2.52 3.88
N ALA A 157 12.28 -2.38 5.21
CA ALA A 157 11.37 -1.43 5.86
C ALA A 157 11.74 0.04 5.54
N GLU A 158 13.03 0.37 5.46
CA GLU A 158 13.50 1.68 5.00
C GLU A 158 13.10 1.94 3.54
N ALA A 159 13.27 0.95 2.66
CA ALA A 159 12.84 1.04 1.26
C ALA A 159 11.31 1.24 1.14
N ALA A 160 10.52 0.50 1.92
CA ALA A 160 9.06 0.62 1.94
C ALA A 160 8.59 1.99 2.42
N ARG A 161 9.19 2.53 3.50
CA ARG A 161 8.89 3.90 3.98
C ARG A 161 9.22 4.95 2.92
N ALA A 162 10.36 4.81 2.24
CA ALA A 162 10.77 5.73 1.18
C ALA A 162 9.81 5.71 -0.01
N ALA A 163 9.38 4.51 -0.42
CA ALA A 163 8.38 4.34 -1.48
C ALA A 163 7.02 4.97 -1.08
N ALA A 164 6.57 4.73 0.16
CA ALA A 164 5.33 5.32 0.67
C ALA A 164 5.37 6.85 0.68
N LEU A 165 6.50 7.45 1.13
CA LEU A 165 6.65 8.90 1.14
C LEU A 165 6.72 9.48 -0.28
N ALA A 166 7.42 8.81 -1.20
CA ALA A 166 7.49 9.22 -2.60
C ALA A 166 6.13 9.18 -3.31
N ARG A 167 5.17 8.37 -2.86
CA ARG A 167 3.81 8.35 -3.41
C ARG A 167 3.03 9.62 -3.14
N LEU A 168 3.30 10.33 -2.03
CA LEU A 168 2.59 11.56 -1.67
C LEU A 168 2.72 12.69 -2.71
N VAL A 169 3.78 12.66 -3.51
CA VAL A 169 4.10 13.68 -4.52
C VAL A 169 3.95 13.19 -5.95
N GLN A 170 3.59 11.93 -6.11
CA GLN A 170 3.24 11.43 -7.43
C GLN A 170 1.84 11.93 -7.77
N PRO A 171 1.58 12.28 -9.04
CA PRO A 171 0.20 12.45 -9.46
C PRO A 171 -0.56 11.16 -9.14
N PRO A 172 -1.86 11.24 -8.78
CA PRO A 172 -2.70 10.06 -8.74
C PRO A 172 -2.48 9.34 -10.07
N ARG A 173 -2.02 8.09 -10.00
CA ARG A 173 -1.79 7.33 -11.22
C ARG A 173 -3.12 7.31 -11.95
N GLU A 174 -3.19 7.91 -13.13
CA GLU A 174 -4.35 7.66 -13.98
C GLU A 174 -4.39 6.15 -14.18
N PRO A 175 -5.52 5.48 -13.93
CA PRO A 175 -5.58 4.05 -14.14
C PRO A 175 -5.21 3.84 -15.61
N ALA A 176 -4.11 3.14 -15.85
CA ALA A 176 -3.50 2.97 -17.18
C ALA A 176 -4.42 2.27 -18.21
N THR A 177 -5.69 2.03 -17.86
CA THR A 177 -6.72 1.37 -18.65
C THR A 177 -8.00 2.21 -18.79
N VAL A 178 -7.99 3.50 -18.43
CA VAL A 178 -9.15 4.38 -18.67
C VAL A 178 -9.19 4.77 -20.15
N GLY A 179 -10.22 4.31 -20.85
CA GLY A 179 -10.47 4.69 -22.25
C GLY A 179 -10.08 3.66 -23.31
N GLU A 180 -9.28 2.64 -22.97
CA GLU A 180 -8.99 1.53 -23.88
C GLU A 180 -10.09 0.46 -23.85
N PRO A 181 -10.43 -0.18 -24.99
CA PRO A 181 -11.36 -1.30 -25.03
C PRO A 181 -10.80 -2.51 -24.29
N VAL A 182 -11.57 -3.05 -23.35
CA VAL A 182 -11.27 -4.31 -22.66
C VAL A 182 -12.11 -5.42 -23.26
N ARG A 183 -11.45 -6.48 -23.72
CA ARG A 183 -12.10 -7.69 -24.24
C ARG A 183 -12.61 -8.58 -23.11
N LEU A 184 -13.87 -8.96 -23.21
CA LEU A 184 -14.54 -9.94 -22.35
C LEU A 184 -14.33 -11.36 -22.87
N ALA A 185 -14.72 -12.35 -22.07
CA ALA A 185 -14.54 -13.77 -22.41
C ALA A 185 -15.30 -14.20 -23.67
N ASP A 186 -16.39 -13.51 -24.03
CA ASP A 186 -17.20 -13.74 -25.22
C ASP A 186 -16.75 -12.91 -26.44
N GLY A 187 -15.60 -12.21 -26.33
CA GLY A 187 -15.06 -11.35 -27.38
C GLY A 187 -15.69 -9.96 -27.45
N ALA A 188 -16.71 -9.66 -26.64
CA ALA A 188 -17.27 -8.31 -26.57
C ALA A 188 -16.24 -7.32 -26.00
N GLU A 189 -16.20 -6.09 -26.52
CA GLU A 189 -15.30 -5.04 -26.05
C GLU A 189 -16.07 -3.98 -25.27
N VAL A 190 -15.68 -3.72 -24.02
CA VAL A 190 -16.25 -2.66 -23.19
C VAL A 190 -15.20 -1.61 -22.90
N VAL A 191 -15.61 -0.35 -22.76
CA VAL A 191 -14.70 0.74 -22.37
C VAL A 191 -15.01 1.16 -20.95
N VAL A 192 -13.99 1.14 -20.08
CA VAL A 192 -14.12 1.57 -18.69
C VAL A 192 -13.69 3.03 -18.57
N ARG A 193 -14.54 3.86 -17.94
CA ARG A 193 -14.28 5.29 -17.71
C ARG A 193 -14.63 5.70 -16.27
N PRO A 194 -13.95 6.70 -15.69
CA PRO A 194 -14.36 7.31 -14.43
C PRO A 194 -15.80 7.80 -14.50
N LEU A 195 -16.54 7.61 -13.42
CA LEU A 195 -17.86 8.19 -13.25
C LEU A 195 -17.72 9.71 -13.10
N THR A 196 -18.59 10.46 -13.78
CA THR A 196 -18.72 11.91 -13.68
C THR A 196 -20.21 12.26 -13.65
N GLU A 197 -20.54 13.51 -13.33
CA GLU A 197 -21.92 13.98 -13.25
C GLU A 197 -22.71 13.80 -14.57
N HIS A 198 -22.01 13.79 -15.72
CA HIS A 198 -22.60 13.58 -17.05
C HIS A 198 -23.23 12.20 -17.23
N TYR A 199 -22.94 11.23 -16.36
CA TYR A 199 -23.48 9.86 -16.44
C TYR A 199 -24.82 9.69 -15.70
N ARG A 200 -25.44 10.77 -15.19
CA ARG A 200 -26.65 10.67 -14.37
C ARG A 200 -27.79 9.91 -15.06
N GLU A 201 -28.08 10.25 -16.31
CA GLU A 201 -29.11 9.57 -17.09
C GLU A 201 -28.70 8.14 -17.44
N SER A 202 -27.47 7.92 -17.92
CA SER A 202 -26.99 6.57 -18.27
C SER A 202 -26.97 5.60 -17.09
N LEU A 203 -26.68 6.08 -15.86
CA LEU A 203 -26.77 5.26 -14.65
C LEU A 203 -28.21 4.98 -14.23
N ARG A 204 -29.14 5.93 -14.43
CA ARG A 204 -30.57 5.67 -14.27
C ARG A 204 -31.02 4.55 -15.20
N ASP A 205 -30.64 4.62 -16.48
CA ASP A 205 -31.02 3.61 -17.47
C ASP A 205 -30.39 2.24 -17.17
N LEU A 206 -29.12 2.20 -16.75
CA LEU A 206 -28.48 0.97 -16.26
C LEU A 206 -29.32 0.36 -15.13
N HIS A 207 -29.69 1.20 -14.17
CA HIS A 207 -30.40 0.80 -12.98
C HIS A 207 -31.81 0.27 -13.27
N GLU A 208 -32.51 0.86 -14.25
CA GLU A 208 -33.82 0.39 -14.73
C GLU A 208 -33.74 -0.95 -15.48
N ARG A 209 -32.67 -1.18 -16.26
CA ARG A 209 -32.44 -2.45 -16.97
C ARG A 209 -32.01 -3.60 -16.05
N CYS A 210 -31.42 -3.29 -14.90
CA CYS A 210 -31.05 -4.31 -13.91
C CYS A 210 -32.28 -4.93 -13.25
N SER A 211 -32.28 -6.26 -13.12
CA SER A 211 -33.35 -6.95 -12.40
C SER A 211 -33.45 -6.50 -10.93
N PRO A 212 -34.62 -6.62 -10.28
CA PRO A 212 -34.75 -6.35 -8.84
C PRO A 212 -33.74 -7.14 -8.01
N GLU A 213 -33.44 -8.37 -8.42
CA GLU A 213 -32.46 -9.23 -7.76
C GLU A 213 -31.03 -8.70 -7.92
N THR A 214 -30.62 -8.30 -9.13
CA THR A 214 -29.29 -7.70 -9.35
C THR A 214 -29.10 -6.43 -8.52
N ARG A 215 -30.14 -5.60 -8.37
CA ARG A 215 -30.12 -4.40 -7.51
C ARG A 215 -30.06 -4.77 -6.02
N ARG A 216 -30.85 -5.76 -5.59
CA ARG A 216 -30.82 -6.29 -4.22
C ARG A 216 -29.46 -6.83 -3.83
N LEU A 217 -28.78 -7.54 -4.73
CA LEU A 217 -27.42 -8.04 -4.49
C LEU A 217 -26.38 -6.91 -4.36
N ARG A 218 -26.63 -5.73 -4.95
CA ARG A 218 -25.75 -4.56 -4.88
C ARG A 218 -26.03 -3.68 -3.66
N TYR A 219 -27.30 -3.46 -3.32
CA TYR A 219 -27.74 -2.45 -2.34
C TYR A 219 -28.38 -3.05 -1.09
N PHE A 220 -28.45 -4.38 -1.00
CA PHE A 220 -29.14 -5.14 0.06
C PHE A 220 -30.67 -4.88 0.12
N THR A 221 -31.20 -4.17 -0.89
CA THR A 221 -32.61 -3.90 -1.14
C THR A 221 -32.81 -3.71 -2.64
N SER A 222 -34.02 -3.95 -3.15
CA SER A 222 -34.31 -3.82 -4.59
C SER A 222 -34.14 -2.41 -5.13
N LEU A 223 -34.17 -1.39 -4.26
CA LEU A 223 -33.93 0.04 -4.51
C LEU A 223 -34.38 0.48 -5.92
N PRO A 224 -35.68 0.63 -6.24
CA PRO A 224 -36.14 0.71 -7.64
C PRO A 224 -35.47 1.78 -8.52
N GLN A 225 -35.12 2.91 -7.92
CA GLN A 225 -34.39 4.01 -8.57
C GLN A 225 -33.19 4.41 -7.73
N LEU A 226 -32.09 4.80 -8.38
CA LEU A 226 -30.91 5.33 -7.71
C LEU A 226 -31.20 6.74 -7.16
N PRO A 227 -31.16 6.95 -5.82
CA PRO A 227 -31.40 8.27 -5.24
C PRO A 227 -30.38 9.32 -5.71
N PRO A 228 -30.76 10.59 -5.93
CA PRO A 228 -29.84 11.64 -6.37
C PRO A 228 -28.63 11.81 -5.45
N ASP A 229 -28.85 11.80 -4.12
CA ASP A 229 -27.81 11.93 -3.11
C ASP A 229 -26.83 10.73 -3.11
N MET A 230 -27.29 9.55 -3.50
CA MET A 230 -26.44 8.38 -3.67
C MET A 230 -25.59 8.52 -4.93
N PHE A 231 -26.14 9.02 -6.04
CA PHE A 231 -25.38 9.32 -7.24
C PHE A 231 -24.31 10.39 -6.99
N ASP A 232 -24.66 11.46 -6.28
CA ASP A 232 -23.73 12.55 -5.96
C ASP A 232 -22.57 12.02 -5.12
N ARG A 233 -22.87 11.16 -4.13
CA ARG A 233 -21.84 10.46 -3.33
C ARG A 233 -20.93 9.57 -4.16
N LEU A 234 -21.45 8.91 -5.20
CA LEU A 234 -20.65 8.07 -6.09
C LEU A 234 -19.71 8.89 -6.99
N CYS A 235 -20.06 10.15 -7.29
CA CYS A 235 -19.26 11.09 -8.07
C CYS A 235 -18.23 11.85 -7.22
N ASP A 236 -18.48 12.00 -5.92
CA ASP A 236 -17.63 12.72 -4.98
C ASP A 236 -16.26 12.03 -4.79
N ARG A 237 -15.21 12.70 -5.28
CA ARG A 237 -13.83 12.20 -5.23
C ARG A 237 -13.22 12.26 -3.83
N ASP A 238 -13.80 13.02 -2.91
CA ASP A 238 -13.34 13.02 -1.52
C ASP A 238 -13.94 11.83 -0.74
N ARG A 239 -14.97 11.19 -1.31
CA ARG A 239 -15.63 10.00 -0.74
C ARG A 239 -15.21 8.69 -1.39
N GLY A 240 -14.63 8.70 -2.58
CA GLY A 240 -14.19 7.47 -3.23
C GLY A 240 -13.83 7.62 -4.71
N ARG A 241 -13.80 6.48 -5.41
CA ARG A 241 -13.58 6.39 -6.86
C ARG A 241 -14.62 5.47 -7.47
N SER A 242 -15.34 5.95 -8.48
CA SER A 242 -16.32 5.17 -9.22
C SER A 242 -16.00 5.12 -10.70
N PHE A 243 -16.34 4.02 -11.34
CA PHE A 243 -16.11 3.74 -12.75
C PHE A 243 -17.37 3.15 -13.37
N VAL A 244 -17.56 3.44 -14.66
CA VAL A 244 -18.60 2.86 -15.49
C VAL A 244 -17.96 2.08 -16.64
N ALA A 245 -18.50 0.90 -16.94
CA ALA A 245 -18.18 0.20 -18.17
C ALA A 245 -19.28 0.49 -19.19
N GLY A 246 -18.90 0.91 -20.40
CA GLY A 246 -19.84 1.20 -21.47
C GLY A 246 -19.57 0.42 -22.75
N ARG A 247 -20.64 0.13 -23.50
CA ARG A 247 -20.63 -0.48 -24.83
C ARG A 247 -21.64 0.24 -25.70
N ASP A 248 -21.25 0.60 -26.93
CA ASP A 248 -22.15 1.16 -27.95
C ASP A 248 -23.04 2.31 -27.42
N GLY A 249 -22.43 3.22 -26.66
CA GLY A 249 -23.11 4.38 -26.05
C GLY A 249 -23.90 4.09 -24.77
N GLN A 250 -24.01 2.84 -24.33
CA GLN A 250 -24.74 2.45 -23.12
C GLN A 250 -23.80 2.08 -21.97
N VAL A 251 -24.12 2.54 -20.75
CA VAL A 251 -23.45 2.05 -19.53
C VAL A 251 -24.05 0.69 -19.14
N VAL A 252 -23.19 -0.30 -18.95
CA VAL A 252 -23.57 -1.71 -18.70
C VAL A 252 -23.10 -2.22 -17.34
N ALA A 253 -22.20 -1.49 -16.67
CA ALA A 253 -21.80 -1.77 -15.30
C ALA A 253 -21.31 -0.52 -14.58
N LEU A 254 -21.41 -0.56 -13.25
CA LEU A 254 -20.89 0.42 -12.31
C LEU A 254 -20.01 -0.29 -11.28
N ALA A 255 -18.86 0.30 -10.97
CA ALA A 255 -17.93 -0.18 -9.96
C ALA A 255 -17.52 0.99 -9.07
N SER A 256 -17.56 0.83 -7.76
CA SER A 256 -17.24 1.89 -6.79
C SER A 256 -16.31 1.39 -5.71
N LEU A 257 -15.31 2.20 -5.36
CA LEU A 257 -14.42 2.05 -4.22
C LEU A 257 -14.64 3.26 -3.30
N MET A 258 -15.38 3.08 -2.21
CA MET A 258 -15.81 4.16 -1.31
C MET A 258 -15.01 4.15 -0.02
N PHE A 259 -14.53 5.30 0.44
CA PHE A 259 -13.80 5.39 1.70
C PHE A 259 -14.72 5.09 2.88
N THR A 260 -14.16 4.35 3.84
CA THR A 260 -14.85 4.05 5.10
C THR A 260 -14.33 4.98 6.21
N PRO A 261 -15.02 5.08 7.35
CA PRO A 261 -14.47 5.76 8.53
C PRO A 261 -13.20 5.11 9.07
N ALA A 262 -12.93 3.84 8.75
CA ALA A 262 -11.72 3.14 9.18
C ALA A 262 -10.51 3.60 8.35
N PRO A 263 -9.43 4.10 8.98
CA PRO A 263 -8.26 4.58 8.27
C PRO A 263 -7.65 3.51 7.36
N GLY A 264 -7.35 3.87 6.11
CA GLY A 264 -6.70 2.98 5.15
C GLY A 264 -7.58 1.86 4.59
N ILE A 265 -8.89 1.86 4.87
CA ILE A 265 -9.84 0.86 4.38
C ILE A 265 -10.89 1.53 3.48
N ALA A 266 -11.08 0.98 2.29
CA ALA A 266 -12.19 1.34 1.41
C ALA A 266 -13.08 0.12 1.10
N GLU A 267 -14.33 0.39 0.77
CA GLU A 267 -15.33 -0.61 0.42
C GLU A 267 -15.51 -0.68 -1.09
N MET A 268 -15.36 -1.87 -1.65
CA MET A 268 -15.62 -2.14 -3.06
C MET A 268 -17.04 -2.65 -3.26
N SER A 269 -17.68 -2.18 -4.34
CA SER A 269 -18.98 -2.70 -4.76
C SER A 269 -19.14 -2.66 -6.28
N LEU A 270 -19.95 -3.58 -6.81
CA LEU A 270 -20.13 -3.79 -8.25
C LEU A 270 -21.61 -3.96 -8.59
N LEU A 271 -22.06 -3.34 -9.68
CA LEU A 271 -23.35 -3.55 -10.33
C LEU A 271 -23.09 -3.86 -11.81
N VAL A 272 -23.52 -5.02 -12.28
CA VAL A 272 -23.36 -5.43 -13.68
C VAL A 272 -24.73 -5.82 -14.22
N GLU A 273 -25.17 -5.20 -15.32
CA GLU A 273 -26.44 -5.51 -15.97
C GLU A 273 -26.53 -7.00 -16.29
N ASP A 274 -27.71 -7.61 -16.09
CA ASP A 274 -27.93 -9.06 -16.12
C ASP A 274 -27.36 -9.74 -17.38
N ARG A 275 -27.55 -9.14 -18.58
CA ARG A 275 -27.03 -9.67 -19.87
C ARG A 275 -25.49 -9.63 -20.01
N TRP A 276 -24.81 -8.89 -19.14
CA TRP A 276 -23.35 -8.74 -19.11
C TRP A 276 -22.68 -9.56 -18.00
N GLN A 277 -23.47 -10.21 -17.14
CA GLN A 277 -22.96 -11.09 -16.09
C GLN A 277 -22.39 -12.39 -16.67
N GLY A 278 -21.44 -13.02 -15.97
CA GLY A 278 -20.81 -14.27 -16.40
C GLY A 278 -19.75 -14.13 -17.50
N LYS A 279 -19.51 -12.91 -18.00
CA LYS A 279 -18.55 -12.63 -19.10
C LYS A 279 -17.17 -12.14 -18.65
N GLY A 280 -16.90 -12.17 -17.33
CA GLY A 280 -15.64 -11.70 -16.74
C GLY A 280 -15.60 -10.21 -16.37
N LEU A 281 -16.61 -9.42 -16.75
CA LEU A 281 -16.66 -7.97 -16.51
C LEU A 281 -16.48 -7.59 -15.03
N GLY A 282 -17.15 -8.28 -14.10
CA GLY A 282 -17.01 -8.02 -12.67
C GLY A 282 -15.57 -8.19 -12.16
N GLY A 283 -14.84 -9.19 -12.66
CA GLY A 283 -13.44 -9.43 -12.27
C GLY A 283 -12.45 -8.44 -12.90
N ILE A 284 -12.76 -7.92 -14.08
CA ILE A 284 -12.01 -6.80 -14.66
C ILE A 284 -12.19 -5.55 -13.80
N LEU A 285 -13.44 -5.20 -13.46
CA LEU A 285 -13.75 -4.02 -12.66
C LEU A 285 -13.16 -4.12 -11.25
N ALA A 286 -13.23 -5.29 -10.60
CA ALA A 286 -12.63 -5.48 -9.28
C ALA A 286 -11.11 -5.26 -9.29
N ARG A 287 -10.39 -5.76 -10.31
CA ARG A 287 -8.95 -5.51 -10.46
C ARG A 287 -8.63 -4.05 -10.71
N ILE A 288 -9.46 -3.33 -11.45
CA ILE A 288 -9.33 -1.88 -11.63
C ILE A 288 -9.46 -1.17 -10.26
N LEU A 289 -10.46 -1.52 -9.45
CA LEU A 289 -10.63 -0.94 -8.12
C LEU A 289 -9.48 -1.30 -7.16
N LEU A 290 -8.95 -2.53 -7.21
CA LEU A 290 -7.80 -2.93 -6.39
C LEU A 290 -6.52 -2.17 -6.77
N ARG A 291 -6.27 -1.95 -8.07
CA ARG A 291 -5.17 -1.09 -8.51
C ARG A 291 -5.37 0.35 -8.02
N GLN A 292 -6.60 0.87 -8.13
CA GLN A 292 -6.94 2.20 -7.62
C GLN A 292 -6.74 2.31 -6.11
N ALA A 293 -7.02 1.25 -5.35
CA ALA A 293 -6.75 1.20 -3.91
C ALA A 293 -5.25 1.29 -3.61
N GLY A 294 -4.42 0.61 -4.40
CA GLY A 294 -2.96 0.69 -4.29
C GLY A 294 -2.42 2.08 -4.62
N ASP A 295 -2.96 2.71 -5.67
CA ASP A 295 -2.58 4.09 -6.03
C ASP A 295 -3.02 5.12 -4.98
N LEU A 296 -4.08 4.83 -4.21
CA LEU A 296 -4.54 5.64 -3.08
C LEU A 296 -3.83 5.32 -1.75
N GLY A 297 -2.92 4.34 -1.73
CA GLY A 297 -2.20 3.94 -0.52
C GLY A 297 -3.08 3.26 0.54
N LEU A 298 -4.20 2.66 0.13
CA LEU A 298 -5.07 1.92 1.04
C LEU A 298 -4.37 0.61 1.48
N ALA A 299 -4.58 0.23 2.73
CA ALA A 299 -4.07 -1.03 3.28
C ALA A 299 -4.94 -2.21 2.83
N GLU A 300 -6.27 -2.01 2.82
CA GLU A 300 -7.23 -3.08 2.63
C GLU A 300 -8.45 -2.59 1.82
N VAL A 301 -8.98 -3.48 0.99
CA VAL A 301 -10.31 -3.33 0.39
C VAL A 301 -11.28 -4.30 1.03
N ARG A 302 -12.33 -3.76 1.64
CA ARG A 302 -13.43 -4.51 2.22
C ARG A 302 -14.52 -4.74 1.17
N VAL A 303 -15.16 -5.90 1.24
CA VAL A 303 -16.33 -6.23 0.44
C VAL A 303 -17.38 -6.86 1.35
N THR A 304 -18.53 -6.21 1.44
CA THR A 304 -19.70 -6.74 2.14
C THR A 304 -20.71 -7.25 1.10
N LEU A 305 -21.24 -8.46 1.31
CA LEU A 305 -22.11 -9.13 0.34
C LEU A 305 -23.17 -10.00 1.04
N LEU A 306 -24.30 -10.23 0.37
CA LEU A 306 -25.28 -11.24 0.80
C LEU A 306 -24.69 -12.66 0.68
N ALA A 307 -24.97 -13.52 1.64
CA ALA A 307 -24.46 -14.89 1.70
C ALA A 307 -24.84 -15.75 0.48
N GLU A 308 -26.00 -15.46 -0.11
CA GLU A 308 -26.52 -16.10 -1.33
C GLU A 308 -25.88 -15.58 -2.63
N ASN A 309 -25.06 -14.52 -2.58
CA ASN A 309 -24.39 -13.97 -3.76
C ASN A 309 -23.22 -14.86 -4.21
N VAL A 310 -23.55 -16.01 -4.79
CA VAL A 310 -22.58 -17.02 -5.25
C VAL A 310 -21.59 -16.44 -6.27
N ARG A 311 -22.03 -15.51 -7.13
CA ARG A 311 -21.15 -14.87 -8.13
C ARG A 311 -20.08 -14.02 -7.46
N MET A 312 -20.45 -13.18 -6.50
CA MET A 312 -19.49 -12.34 -5.77
C MET A 312 -18.54 -13.19 -4.91
N ARG A 313 -19.03 -14.27 -4.28
CA ARG A 313 -18.18 -15.22 -3.55
C ARG A 313 -17.12 -15.86 -4.44
N ARG A 314 -17.48 -16.30 -5.64
CA ARG A 314 -16.53 -16.85 -6.63
C ARG A 314 -15.52 -15.79 -7.09
N LEU A 315 -15.98 -14.56 -7.32
CA LEU A 315 -15.09 -13.45 -7.68
C LEU A 315 -14.07 -13.17 -6.57
N LEU A 316 -14.51 -13.10 -5.32
CA LEU A 316 -13.63 -12.91 -4.16
C LEU A 316 -12.59 -14.03 -4.04
N GLY A 317 -13.01 -15.29 -4.22
CA GLY A 317 -12.08 -16.43 -4.25
C GLY A 317 -11.02 -16.31 -5.35
N SER A 318 -11.38 -15.81 -6.55
CA SER A 318 -10.42 -15.56 -7.63
C SER A 318 -9.42 -14.44 -7.35
N LEU A 319 -9.74 -13.56 -6.39
CA LEU A 319 -8.87 -12.49 -5.90
C LEU A 319 -8.08 -12.92 -4.65
N GLY A 320 -8.15 -14.20 -4.27
CA GLY A 320 -7.49 -14.73 -3.07
C GLY A 320 -8.17 -14.38 -1.75
N ALA A 321 -9.41 -13.90 -1.78
CA ALA A 321 -10.15 -13.50 -0.59
C ALA A 321 -11.16 -14.58 -0.17
N THR A 322 -11.20 -14.89 1.12
CA THR A 322 -12.19 -15.80 1.70
C THR A 322 -13.24 -15.01 2.47
N PRO A 323 -14.51 -14.99 2.01
CA PRO A 323 -15.58 -14.33 2.75
C PRO A 323 -15.88 -15.02 4.08
N MET A 324 -15.99 -14.25 5.15
CA MET A 324 -16.33 -14.68 6.50
C MET A 324 -17.73 -14.19 6.88
N PRO A 325 -18.50 -14.94 7.69
CA PRO A 325 -19.77 -14.47 8.22
C PRO A 325 -19.62 -13.19 9.06
N THR A 326 -20.63 -12.31 9.00
CA THR A 326 -20.76 -11.16 9.90
C THR A 326 -21.72 -11.48 11.05
N GLU A 327 -22.01 -10.50 11.91
CA GLU A 327 -23.07 -10.61 12.93
C GLU A 327 -24.46 -10.84 12.32
N ASP A 328 -24.75 -10.29 11.14
CA ASP A 328 -25.95 -10.67 10.36
C ASP A 328 -25.62 -11.94 9.55
N PRO A 329 -26.29 -13.08 9.81
CA PRO A 329 -26.01 -14.35 9.13
C PRO A 329 -26.35 -14.32 7.64
N ARG A 330 -27.11 -13.33 7.16
CA ARG A 330 -27.39 -13.12 5.73
C ARG A 330 -26.24 -12.44 5.02
N MET A 331 -25.24 -11.96 5.75
CA MET A 331 -24.16 -11.13 5.25
C MET A 331 -22.81 -11.80 5.47
N LEU A 332 -21.95 -11.69 4.46
CA LEU A 332 -20.55 -12.05 4.52
C LEU A 332 -19.70 -10.79 4.34
N GLU A 333 -18.48 -10.83 4.85
CA GLU A 333 -17.45 -9.82 4.64
C GLU A 333 -16.17 -10.50 4.14
N ALA A 334 -15.54 -9.94 3.12
CA ALA A 334 -14.19 -10.30 2.71
C ALA A 334 -13.28 -9.08 2.77
N ARG A 335 -12.01 -9.34 3.07
CA ARG A 335 -10.95 -8.34 3.16
C ARG A 335 -9.82 -8.71 2.23
N ILE A 336 -9.40 -7.76 1.40
CA ILE A 336 -8.37 -7.95 0.39
C ILE A 336 -7.20 -7.02 0.71
N PRO A 337 -6.03 -7.55 1.13
CA PRO A 337 -4.83 -6.75 1.31
C PRO A 337 -4.34 -6.18 -0.02
N VAL A 338 -4.09 -4.87 -0.08
CA VAL A 338 -3.72 -4.18 -1.32
C VAL A 338 -2.24 -4.38 -1.67
N GLY A 339 -1.38 -4.56 -0.66
CA GLY A 339 0.08 -4.69 -0.84
C GLY A 339 0.57 -6.01 -1.43
N VAL A 340 -0.30 -7.03 -1.55
CA VAL A 340 0.10 -8.39 -1.96
C VAL A 340 -0.01 -8.62 -3.47
N MET A 341 -0.79 -7.80 -4.20
CA MET A 341 -1.09 -8.06 -5.62
C MET A 341 -0.11 -7.42 -6.62
N ALA A 342 0.88 -6.65 -6.16
CA ALA A 342 1.84 -5.97 -7.05
C ALA A 342 2.91 -6.90 -7.67
N MET A 343 2.94 -8.19 -7.32
CA MET A 343 3.94 -9.16 -7.81
C MET A 343 3.41 -10.19 -8.82
N ALA A 344 2.13 -10.13 -9.20
CA ALA A 344 1.55 -11.03 -10.19
C ALA A 344 0.99 -10.23 -11.36
N SER A 345 1.85 -9.84 -12.29
CA SER A 345 1.46 -9.41 -13.65
C SER A 345 2.56 -9.79 -14.62
#